data_AF-A0A2M9C069-F1
#
_entry.id   AF-A0A2M9C069-F1
#
_cell.length_a   1.000
_cell.length_b   1.000
_cell.length_c   1.000
_cell.angle_alpha   90.00
_cell.angle_beta   90.00
_cell.angle_gamma   90.00
#
_symmetry.space_group_name_H-M   'P 1'
#
loop_
_entity.id
_entity.type
_entity.pdbx_description
1 polymer ?
#
loop_
_entity_poly.entity_id
_entity_poly.type
_entity_poly.pdbx_seq_one_letter_code
_entity_poly.pdbx_strand_id
1 'polypeptide(L)'
;MILAVTGIVWSAVTAPQPEAAAALPLISQPPLPVPAQDAAAAPAAPADPAAPPADAPAPSDQAPAAPDEGQGQAQDPAHDPAQVFAGQDPQAPATPPATAPNQLPRTGEWNIRIATRGYQTELDRCQWVRMDVGAVAPIVGAHNYCDGAIVLDMQPGDLVHLAGTDLDGEYLVTGSRDAHAGDRADTATAGLVADVILQTCYWGGDPLRLVTLVTHSS
;
A
#
# COMPACT_ATOMS: atom_id res chain seq x y z
N MET A 1 -34.00 62.26 26.64
CA MET A 1 -34.21 60.84 27.00
C MET A 1 -35.33 60.29 26.14
N ILE A 2 -35.03 59.79 24.92
CA ILE A 2 -35.87 58.90 24.11
C ILE A 2 -34.89 58.08 23.25
N LEU A 3 -34.68 56.81 23.59
CA LEU A 3 -33.97 55.83 22.75
C LEU A 3 -34.99 55.19 21.81
N ALA A 4 -34.78 55.32 20.50
CA ALA A 4 -35.55 54.59 19.49
C ALA A 4 -34.86 53.24 19.23
N VAL A 5 -35.53 52.15 19.59
CA VAL A 5 -35.12 50.77 19.31
C VAL A 5 -35.75 50.36 17.98
N THR A 6 -34.94 50.21 16.94
CA THR A 6 -35.35 49.64 15.66
C THR A 6 -35.38 48.12 15.76
N GLY A 7 -36.58 47.55 15.68
CA GLY A 7 -36.81 46.10 15.64
C GLY A 7 -36.43 45.52 14.29
N ILE A 8 -35.50 44.56 14.31
CA ILE A 8 -35.16 43.70 13.17
C ILE A 8 -36.12 42.51 13.19
N VAL A 9 -36.98 42.40 12.19
CA VAL A 9 -37.91 41.28 12.02
C VAL A 9 -37.18 40.16 11.28
N TRP A 10 -36.81 39.10 11.99
CA TRP A 10 -36.31 37.86 11.37
C TRP A 10 -37.50 37.09 10.80
N SER A 11 -37.58 37.00 9.47
CA SER A 11 -38.47 36.06 8.81
C SER A 11 -37.85 34.67 8.89
N ALA A 12 -38.50 33.75 9.59
CA ALA A 12 -38.11 32.35 9.63
C ALA A 12 -38.30 31.74 8.24
N VAL A 13 -37.21 31.34 7.60
CA VAL A 13 -37.25 30.45 6.43
C VAL A 13 -37.57 29.05 6.95
N THR A 14 -38.80 28.61 6.73
CA THR A 14 -39.23 27.23 6.97
C THR A 14 -38.56 26.33 5.94
N ALA A 15 -37.62 25.49 6.37
CA ALA A 15 -37.09 24.41 5.54
C ALA A 15 -38.21 23.41 5.22
N PRO A 16 -38.27 22.84 4.00
CA PRO A 16 -39.23 21.80 3.68
C PRO A 16 -38.96 20.57 4.56
N GLN A 17 -40.01 20.08 5.22
CA GLN A 17 -39.96 18.81 5.93
C GLN A 17 -39.68 17.67 4.94
N PRO A 18 -38.79 16.71 5.26
CA PRO A 18 -38.71 15.48 4.49
C PRO A 18 -40.03 14.73 4.65
N GLU A 19 -40.72 14.49 3.53
CA GLU A 19 -41.87 13.59 3.48
C GLU A 19 -41.44 12.24 4.05
N ALA A 20 -42.12 11.83 5.12
CA ALA A 20 -42.00 10.51 5.68
C ALA A 20 -42.38 9.50 4.61
N ALA A 21 -41.38 8.82 4.05
CA ALA A 21 -41.58 7.64 3.22
C ALA A 21 -42.47 6.67 4.00
N ALA A 22 -43.66 6.42 3.49
CA ALA A 22 -44.58 5.45 4.04
C ALA A 22 -43.86 4.10 4.14
N ALA A 23 -43.60 3.66 5.36
CA ALA A 23 -43.10 2.33 5.65
C ALA A 23 -44.16 1.33 5.16
N LEU A 24 -43.84 0.64 4.06
CA LEU A 24 -44.60 -0.53 3.64
C LEU A 24 -44.59 -1.55 4.80
N PRO A 25 -45.72 -2.23 5.09
CA PRO A 25 -45.73 -3.27 6.09
C PRO A 25 -44.74 -4.37 5.68
N LEU A 26 -43.81 -4.71 6.58
CA LEU A 26 -43.04 -5.95 6.49
C LEU A 26 -44.02 -7.11 6.44
N ILE A 27 -44.28 -7.60 5.23
CA ILE A 27 -44.88 -8.92 5.02
C ILE A 27 -43.83 -9.91 5.54
N SER A 28 -44.09 -10.47 6.71
CA SER A 28 -43.31 -11.56 7.28
C SER A 28 -43.38 -12.72 6.29
N GLN A 29 -42.33 -12.88 5.48
CA GLN A 29 -42.22 -14.03 4.60
C GLN A 29 -41.95 -15.25 5.48
N PRO A 30 -42.70 -16.36 5.32
CA PRO A 30 -42.34 -17.61 5.96
C PRO A 30 -40.93 -18.01 5.49
N PRO A 31 -40.09 -18.60 6.36
CA PRO A 31 -38.78 -19.07 5.96
C PRO A 31 -38.96 -20.03 4.79
N LEU A 32 -38.25 -19.76 3.68
CA LEU A 32 -38.16 -20.70 2.58
C LEU A 32 -37.64 -22.03 3.13
N PRO A 33 -38.21 -23.17 2.72
CA PRO A 33 -37.64 -24.47 3.07
C PRO A 33 -36.21 -24.52 2.55
N VAL A 34 -35.26 -24.58 3.47
CA VAL A 34 -33.87 -24.90 3.15
C VAL A 34 -33.91 -26.26 2.47
N PRO A 35 -33.44 -26.40 1.22
CA PRO A 35 -33.30 -27.72 0.63
C PRO A 35 -32.42 -28.53 1.58
N ALA A 36 -32.93 -29.67 2.04
CA ALA A 36 -32.14 -30.63 2.76
C ALA A 36 -30.87 -30.87 1.93
N GLN A 37 -29.74 -30.38 2.44
CA GLN A 37 -28.46 -30.78 1.93
C GLN A 37 -28.39 -32.26 2.22
N ASP A 38 -28.63 -33.08 1.21
CA ASP A 38 -28.17 -34.46 1.21
C ASP A 38 -26.72 -34.40 1.70
N ALA A 39 -26.50 -35.01 2.86
CA ALA A 39 -25.18 -35.28 3.38
C ALA A 39 -24.53 -36.28 2.41
N ALA A 40 -24.06 -35.76 1.29
CA ALA A 40 -23.08 -36.41 0.47
C ALA A 40 -21.89 -36.64 1.39
N ALA A 41 -21.64 -37.92 1.68
CA ALA A 41 -20.48 -38.38 2.41
C ALA A 41 -19.26 -37.60 1.92
N ALA A 42 -18.55 -36.99 2.87
CA ALA A 42 -17.24 -36.43 2.63
C ALA A 42 -16.42 -37.44 1.82
N PRO A 43 -15.75 -37.04 0.72
CA PRO A 43 -14.69 -37.87 0.20
C PRO A 43 -13.69 -38.05 1.35
N ALA A 44 -13.44 -39.31 1.69
CA ALA A 44 -12.38 -39.68 2.62
C ALA A 44 -11.12 -38.92 2.22
N ALA A 45 -10.51 -38.24 3.20
CA ALA A 45 -9.20 -37.65 3.04
C ALA A 45 -8.26 -38.70 2.42
N PRO A 46 -7.44 -38.35 1.41
CA PRO A 46 -6.34 -39.22 1.03
C PRO A 46 -5.50 -39.47 2.28
N ALA A 47 -5.30 -40.75 2.59
CA ALA A 47 -4.45 -41.19 3.67
C ALA A 47 -3.08 -40.53 3.56
N ASP A 48 -2.58 -40.10 4.73
CA ASP A 48 -1.17 -39.77 4.99
C ASP A 48 -0.23 -40.65 4.16
N PRO A 49 0.61 -40.11 3.27
CA PRO A 49 1.77 -40.84 2.82
C PRO A 49 2.72 -40.97 4.02
N ALA A 50 2.67 -42.14 4.64
CA ALA A 50 3.71 -42.81 5.40
C ALA A 50 4.88 -41.91 5.85
N ALA A 51 4.95 -41.68 7.16
CA ALA A 51 6.18 -41.34 7.84
C ALA A 51 7.35 -42.19 7.30
N PRO A 52 8.50 -41.59 6.96
CA PRO A 52 9.66 -42.36 6.54
C PRO A 52 10.14 -43.25 7.69
N PRO A 53 10.62 -44.49 7.41
CA PRO A 53 11.18 -45.35 8.43
C PRO A 53 12.41 -44.69 9.06
N ALA A 54 12.44 -44.65 10.39
CA ALA A 54 13.60 -44.32 11.17
C ALA A 54 14.58 -45.51 11.14
N ASP A 55 15.39 -45.60 10.08
CA ASP A 55 16.63 -46.41 10.08
C ASP A 55 17.49 -46.02 8.86
N ALA A 56 18.37 -45.04 9.07
CA ALA A 56 19.49 -44.80 8.18
C ALA A 56 20.75 -44.60 9.05
N PRO A 57 21.82 -45.39 8.85
CA PRO A 57 23.05 -45.27 9.63
C PRO A 57 23.76 -43.95 9.30
N ALA A 58 24.30 -43.32 10.34
CA ALA A 58 25.13 -42.13 10.24
C ALA A 58 26.41 -42.40 9.43
N PRO A 59 26.84 -41.49 8.54
CA PRO A 59 28.21 -41.52 8.05
C PRO A 59 29.14 -40.89 9.09
N SER A 60 29.93 -41.73 9.74
CA SER A 60 31.11 -41.36 10.53
C SER A 60 32.20 -40.76 9.63
N ASP A 61 32.85 -39.74 10.17
CA ASP A 61 34.29 -39.47 10.16
C ASP A 61 35.09 -39.72 8.87
N GLN A 62 35.43 -38.62 8.19
CA GLN A 62 36.74 -38.50 7.54
C GLN A 62 37.17 -37.03 7.35
N ALA A 63 37.87 -36.51 8.36
CA ALA A 63 39.11 -35.75 8.17
C ALA A 63 40.28 -36.77 8.27
N PRO A 64 41.52 -36.51 7.80
CA PRO A 64 42.18 -35.20 7.62
C PRO A 64 43.08 -35.06 6.37
N ALA A 65 43.53 -33.83 6.07
CA ALA A 65 44.95 -33.46 5.92
C ALA A 65 45.09 -32.00 5.39
N ALA A 66 45.70 -31.14 6.20
CA ALA A 66 46.61 -30.09 5.73
C ALA A 66 48.02 -30.72 5.59
N PRO A 67 48.97 -30.18 4.79
CA PRO A 67 49.59 -28.86 4.96
C PRO A 67 49.72 -28.14 3.57
N ASP A 68 50.38 -27.03 3.30
CA ASP A 68 51.55 -26.37 3.87
C ASP A 68 51.71 -24.98 3.22
N GLU A 69 52.39 -24.13 3.97
CA GLU A 69 53.14 -22.89 3.71
C GLU A 69 53.26 -22.24 2.29
N GLY A 70 53.18 -20.91 2.32
CA GLY A 70 53.74 -19.96 1.35
C GLY A 70 53.36 -18.54 1.79
N GLN A 71 54.07 -17.92 2.75
CA GLN A 71 55.30 -17.14 2.54
C GLN A 71 55.22 -16.30 1.25
N GLY A 72 55.38 -14.98 1.21
CA GLY A 72 55.93 -14.00 2.12
C GLY A 72 56.04 -12.69 1.32
N GLN A 73 56.17 -11.60 2.04
CA GLN A 73 56.22 -10.23 1.51
C GLN A 73 57.39 -10.02 0.55
N ALA A 74 57.15 -9.27 -0.53
CA ALA A 74 58.18 -8.46 -1.17
C ALA A 74 57.61 -7.05 -1.36
N GLN A 75 57.82 -6.21 -0.35
CA GLN A 75 57.79 -4.77 -0.49
C GLN A 75 59.07 -4.36 -1.21
N ASP A 76 58.94 -3.70 -2.35
CA ASP A 76 60.07 -3.06 -3.05
C ASP A 76 60.11 -1.57 -2.66
N PRO A 77 61.21 -1.10 -2.04
CA PRO A 77 61.44 0.31 -1.79
C PRO A 77 62.35 0.96 -2.85
N ALA A 78 61.99 2.22 -3.17
CA ALA A 78 62.77 3.25 -3.88
C ALA A 78 62.56 3.36 -5.40
N HIS A 79 61.84 4.43 -5.80
CA HIS A 79 62.36 5.48 -6.69
C HIS A 79 61.49 6.76 -6.60
N ASP A 80 62.05 7.76 -5.93
CA ASP A 80 61.87 9.21 -6.16
C ASP A 80 62.81 9.60 -7.34
N PRO A 81 62.78 10.76 -8.05
CA PRO A 81 61.91 11.94 -7.94
C PRO A 81 61.42 12.56 -9.27
N ALA A 82 60.64 13.64 -9.11
CA ALA A 82 60.45 14.76 -10.05
C ALA A 82 59.56 14.56 -11.29
N GLN A 83 58.30 15.02 -11.18
CA GLN A 83 57.55 15.59 -12.30
C GLN A 83 56.96 16.95 -11.88
N VAL A 84 57.76 17.98 -12.14
CA VAL A 84 57.41 19.28 -12.71
C VAL A 84 56.03 19.86 -12.36
N PHE A 85 56.05 20.91 -11.53
CA PHE A 85 55.00 21.94 -11.49
C PHE A 85 54.87 22.59 -12.87
N ALA A 86 53.78 22.33 -13.57
CA ALA A 86 53.40 23.05 -14.78
C ALA A 86 51.94 23.50 -14.68
N GLY A 87 51.75 24.82 -14.52
CA GLY A 87 50.55 25.55 -14.92
C GLY A 87 49.32 25.38 -14.04
N GLN A 88 49.25 26.10 -12.92
CA GLN A 88 47.95 26.55 -12.42
C GLN A 88 47.46 27.66 -13.36
N ASP A 89 46.61 27.30 -14.32
CA ASP A 89 45.80 28.27 -15.04
C ASP A 89 44.95 29.08 -14.04
N PRO A 90 44.76 30.41 -14.24
CA PRO A 90 43.85 31.19 -13.42
C PRO A 90 42.44 30.62 -13.55
N GLN A 91 41.96 29.95 -12.50
CA GLN A 91 40.57 29.53 -12.38
C GLN A 91 39.68 30.77 -12.55
N ALA A 92 38.95 30.83 -13.67
CA ALA A 92 37.88 31.80 -13.86
C ALA A 92 36.90 31.68 -12.68
N PRO A 93 36.31 32.80 -12.19
CA PRO A 93 35.35 32.77 -11.10
C PRO A 93 34.23 31.78 -11.43
N ALA A 94 34.11 30.72 -10.64
CA ALA A 94 32.99 29.80 -10.74
C ALA A 94 31.72 30.62 -10.54
N THR A 95 30.87 30.65 -11.57
CA THR A 95 29.55 31.27 -11.48
C THR A 95 28.79 30.54 -10.36
N PRO A 96 28.15 31.24 -9.41
CA PRO A 96 27.35 30.59 -8.40
C PRO A 96 26.30 29.69 -9.08
N PRO A 97 26.06 28.47 -8.59
CA PRO A 97 25.00 27.62 -9.12
C PRO A 97 23.70 28.40 -9.05
N ALA A 98 23.03 28.53 -10.20
CA ALA A 98 21.72 29.16 -10.26
C ALA A 98 20.79 28.41 -9.29
N THR A 99 20.27 29.13 -8.29
CA THR A 99 19.24 28.61 -7.40
C THR A 99 18.09 28.10 -8.26
N ALA A 100 17.89 26.79 -8.28
CA ALA A 100 16.76 26.19 -8.98
C ALA A 100 15.47 26.86 -8.46
N PRO A 101 14.54 27.25 -9.35
CA PRO A 101 13.29 27.84 -8.90
C PRO A 101 12.63 26.88 -7.93
N ASN A 102 12.14 27.42 -6.81
CA ASN A 102 11.35 26.73 -5.80
C ASN A 102 10.06 26.25 -6.47
N GLN A 103 10.11 25.13 -7.18
CA GLN A 103 8.93 24.48 -7.71
C GLN A 103 8.15 23.98 -6.50
N LEU A 104 6.99 24.59 -6.27
CA LEU A 104 6.00 24.03 -5.36
C LEU A 104 5.85 22.53 -5.70
N PRO A 105 5.75 21.64 -4.70
CA PRO A 105 5.48 20.23 -4.95
C PRO A 105 4.32 20.11 -5.94
N ARG A 106 4.55 19.46 -7.07
CA ARG A 106 3.47 19.19 -8.01
C ARG A 106 2.57 18.15 -7.35
N THR A 107 1.38 18.58 -6.96
CA THR A 107 0.28 17.68 -6.59
C THR A 107 -0.06 16.84 -7.82
N GLY A 108 0.20 15.53 -7.75
CA GLY A 108 -0.33 14.57 -8.71
C GLY A 108 -1.83 14.42 -8.54
N GLU A 109 -2.52 14.10 -9.63
CA GLU A 109 -3.94 13.77 -9.62
C GLU A 109 -4.13 12.39 -10.26
N TRP A 110 -4.83 11.51 -9.55
CA TRP A 110 -4.96 10.11 -9.89
C TRP A 110 -6.44 9.69 -9.94
N ASN A 111 -6.81 8.84 -10.88
CA ASN A 111 -8.18 8.37 -11.04
C ASN A 111 -8.20 6.84 -10.98
N ILE A 112 -8.89 6.26 -9.99
CA ILE A 112 -8.98 4.81 -9.79
C ILE A 112 -10.45 4.38 -9.77
N ARG A 113 -10.77 3.40 -10.61
CA ARG A 113 -12.09 2.76 -10.64
C ARG A 113 -12.02 1.38 -10.00
N ILE A 114 -12.68 1.22 -8.88
CA ILE A 114 -12.74 -0.03 -8.12
C ILE A 114 -13.82 -0.91 -8.73
N ALA A 115 -13.40 -2.04 -9.30
CA ALA A 115 -14.29 -2.89 -10.09
C ALA A 115 -15.19 -3.77 -9.23
N THR A 116 -14.68 -4.24 -8.08
CA THR A 116 -15.38 -5.20 -7.23
C THR A 116 -14.87 -5.19 -5.79
N ARG A 117 -15.62 -5.85 -4.92
CA ARG A 117 -15.12 -6.34 -3.62
C ARG A 117 -14.62 -7.77 -3.81
N GLY A 118 -13.59 -8.18 -3.06
CA GLY A 118 -13.02 -9.51 -3.21
C GLY A 118 -11.64 -9.64 -2.59
N TYR A 119 -10.85 -10.59 -3.08
CA TYR A 119 -9.49 -10.89 -2.62
C TYR A 119 -8.59 -11.33 -3.80
N GLN A 120 -7.76 -12.36 -3.59
CA GLN A 120 -6.75 -12.82 -4.55
C GLN A 120 -7.35 -13.19 -5.93
N THR A 121 -8.50 -13.84 -5.97
CA THR A 121 -9.12 -14.27 -7.24
C THR A 121 -9.50 -13.10 -8.13
N GLU A 122 -9.99 -12.00 -7.57
CA GLU A 122 -10.33 -10.79 -8.31
C GLU A 122 -9.07 -10.01 -8.70
N LEU A 123 -8.06 -9.95 -7.82
CA LEU A 123 -6.76 -9.33 -8.12
C LEU A 123 -6.07 -10.03 -9.30
N ASP A 124 -6.09 -11.36 -9.33
CA ASP A 124 -5.52 -12.17 -10.42
C ASP A 124 -6.22 -11.97 -11.77
N ARG A 125 -7.40 -11.34 -11.78
CA ARG A 125 -8.11 -10.90 -12.99
C ARG A 125 -7.73 -9.48 -13.42
N CYS A 126 -6.64 -8.92 -12.89
CA CYS A 126 -6.20 -7.55 -13.15
C CYS A 126 -7.28 -6.50 -12.84
N GLN A 127 -7.93 -6.64 -11.70
CA GLN A 127 -8.94 -5.67 -11.24
C GLN A 127 -8.41 -4.86 -10.07
N TRP A 128 -8.91 -3.63 -9.95
CA TRP A 128 -8.88 -2.89 -8.70
C TRP A 128 -9.94 -3.45 -7.76
N VAL A 129 -9.50 -3.94 -6.60
CA VAL A 129 -10.34 -4.70 -5.67
C VAL A 129 -10.35 -4.02 -4.31
N ARG A 130 -11.56 -3.79 -3.78
CA ARG A 130 -11.75 -3.45 -2.37
C ARG A 130 -11.74 -4.72 -1.50
N MET A 131 -10.88 -4.72 -0.50
CA MET A 131 -10.67 -5.79 0.47
C MET A 131 -11.01 -5.28 1.88
N ASP A 132 -12.05 -5.85 2.48
CA ASP A 132 -12.45 -5.56 3.86
C ASP A 132 -11.83 -6.63 4.81
N VAL A 133 -10.52 -6.53 5.06
CA VAL A 133 -9.68 -7.58 5.72
C VAL A 133 -9.32 -7.29 7.18
N GLY A 134 -10.06 -6.41 7.87
CA GLY A 134 -9.78 -6.06 9.27
C GLY A 134 -8.56 -5.15 9.47
N ALA A 135 -8.13 -4.46 8.42
CA ALA A 135 -7.22 -3.32 8.52
C ALA A 135 -7.88 -2.12 9.22
N VAL A 136 -7.09 -1.09 9.53
CA VAL A 136 -7.61 0.17 10.11
C VAL A 136 -8.58 0.92 9.18
N ALA A 137 -8.52 0.64 7.88
CA ALA A 137 -9.42 1.15 6.85
C ALA A 137 -9.53 0.10 5.71
N PRO A 138 -10.56 0.17 4.83
CA PRO A 138 -10.63 -0.70 3.65
C PRO A 138 -9.36 -0.60 2.80
N ILE A 139 -8.83 -1.75 2.37
CA ILE A 139 -7.68 -1.78 1.47
C ILE A 139 -8.21 -1.88 0.03
N VAL A 140 -7.69 -1.04 -0.86
CA VAL A 140 -7.96 -1.08 -2.30
C VAL A 140 -6.66 -1.43 -3.01
N GLY A 141 -6.63 -2.58 -3.67
CA GLY A 141 -5.41 -3.11 -4.28
C GLY A 141 -5.56 -3.46 -5.75
N ALA A 142 -4.43 -3.44 -6.45
CA ALA A 142 -4.23 -4.03 -7.76
C ALA A 142 -2.79 -4.55 -7.86
N HIS A 143 -2.56 -5.57 -8.68
CA HIS A 143 -1.18 -5.97 -9.01
C HIS A 143 -0.46 -4.81 -9.71
N ASN A 144 0.84 -4.65 -9.47
CA ASN A 144 1.64 -3.58 -10.08
C ASN A 144 1.64 -3.63 -11.62
N TYR A 145 1.60 -4.82 -12.20
CA TYR A 145 1.49 -5.03 -13.65
C TYR A 145 0.05 -4.92 -14.19
N CYS A 146 -0.95 -4.74 -13.32
CA CYS A 146 -2.36 -4.54 -13.67
C CYS A 146 -2.79 -3.12 -13.24
N ASP A 147 -2.08 -2.09 -13.71
CA ASP A 147 -2.27 -0.67 -13.39
C ASP A 147 -2.00 -0.26 -11.93
N GLY A 148 -1.72 -1.20 -11.02
CA GLY A 148 -1.40 -0.91 -9.61
C GLY A 148 -0.06 -0.17 -9.42
N ALA A 149 0.81 -0.10 -10.43
CA ALA A 149 2.10 0.58 -10.35
C ALA A 149 1.99 2.07 -10.01
N ILE A 150 0.87 2.72 -10.31
CA ILE A 150 0.66 4.15 -10.00
C ILE A 150 0.77 4.44 -8.50
N VAL A 151 0.46 3.48 -7.62
CA VAL A 151 0.56 3.62 -6.16
C VAL A 151 2.02 3.79 -5.72
N LEU A 152 2.98 3.30 -6.52
CA LEU A 152 4.40 3.45 -6.25
C LEU A 152 4.89 4.90 -6.44
N ASP A 153 4.23 5.66 -7.31
CA ASP A 153 4.61 7.04 -7.64
C ASP A 153 3.91 8.09 -6.77
N MET A 154 2.88 7.69 -6.01
CA MET A 154 2.09 8.59 -5.17
C MET A 154 2.89 9.17 -4.01
N GLN A 155 2.71 10.47 -3.80
CA GLN A 155 3.36 11.25 -2.75
C GLN A 155 2.34 11.95 -1.85
N PRO A 156 2.68 12.24 -0.57
CA PRO A 156 1.83 13.05 0.28
C PRO A 156 1.50 14.40 -0.36
N GLY A 157 0.21 14.75 -0.35
CA GLY A 157 -0.32 15.94 -1.02
C GLY A 157 -0.96 15.69 -2.39
N ASP A 158 -0.79 14.50 -2.98
CA ASP A 158 -1.49 14.09 -4.21
C ASP A 158 -3.00 13.91 -3.97
N LEU A 159 -3.80 14.18 -5.01
CA LEU A 159 -5.24 13.92 -5.02
C LEU A 159 -5.56 12.60 -5.73
N VAL A 160 -6.48 11.84 -5.16
CA VAL A 160 -6.97 10.57 -5.70
C VAL A 160 -8.48 10.59 -5.77
N HIS A 161 -9.01 10.45 -6.97
CA HIS A 161 -10.44 10.25 -7.22
C HIS A 161 -10.72 8.75 -7.27
N LEU A 162 -11.51 8.27 -6.31
CA LEU A 162 -11.98 6.90 -6.27
C LEU A 162 -13.42 6.83 -6.77
N ALA A 163 -13.74 5.75 -7.48
CA ALA A 163 -15.10 5.44 -7.89
C ALA A 163 -15.40 3.94 -7.72
N GLY A 164 -16.60 3.63 -7.21
CA GLY A 164 -17.12 2.27 -7.05
C GLY A 164 -16.98 1.69 -5.65
N THR A 165 -17.75 0.63 -5.40
CA THR A 165 -17.75 -0.15 -4.15
C THR A 165 -17.94 0.68 -2.87
N ASP A 166 -18.77 1.73 -2.94
CA ASP A 166 -19.09 2.62 -1.80
C ASP A 166 -17.87 3.39 -1.27
N LEU A 167 -16.90 3.69 -2.14
CA LEU A 167 -15.71 4.51 -1.87
C LEU A 167 -15.62 5.69 -2.85
N ASP A 168 -16.72 6.08 -3.47
CA ASP A 168 -16.76 7.20 -4.40
C ASP A 168 -16.43 8.52 -3.70
N GLY A 169 -15.42 9.25 -4.19
CA GLY A 169 -15.01 10.51 -3.60
C GLY A 169 -13.62 10.99 -4.02
N GLU A 170 -13.24 12.15 -3.50
CA GLU A 170 -11.91 12.73 -3.64
C GLU A 170 -11.14 12.55 -2.32
N TYR A 171 -9.89 12.14 -2.44
CA TYR A 171 -9.03 11.80 -1.32
C TYR A 171 -7.67 12.46 -1.46
N LEU A 172 -7.07 12.82 -0.32
CA LEU A 172 -5.70 13.30 -0.24
C LEU A 172 -4.78 12.17 0.23
N VAL A 173 -3.66 12.01 -0.44
CA VAL A 173 -2.57 11.15 0.05
C VAL A 173 -1.92 11.81 1.26
N THR A 174 -1.91 11.12 2.39
CA THR A 174 -1.33 11.65 3.66
C THR A 174 -0.01 11.00 4.03
N GLY A 175 0.31 9.85 3.46
CA GLY A 175 1.48 9.08 3.84
C GLY A 175 1.59 7.75 3.09
N SER A 176 2.70 7.06 3.35
CA SER A 176 2.94 5.72 2.84
C SER A 176 3.74 4.89 3.84
N ARG A 177 3.62 3.57 3.75
CA ARG A 177 4.40 2.60 4.53
C ARG A 177 4.67 1.38 3.66
N ASP A 178 5.84 0.76 3.81
CA ASP A 178 6.10 -0.56 3.24
C ASP A 178 5.73 -1.66 4.24
N ALA A 179 5.18 -2.76 3.74
CA ALA A 179 4.88 -3.97 4.52
C ALA A 179 5.27 -5.22 3.71
N HIS A 180 5.11 -6.41 4.28
CA HIS A 180 5.42 -7.66 3.57
C HIS A 180 4.15 -8.31 3.03
N ALA A 181 4.27 -8.96 1.89
CA ALA A 181 3.18 -9.76 1.36
C ALA A 181 2.87 -10.94 2.30
N GLY A 182 1.60 -11.11 2.66
CA GLY A 182 1.15 -12.14 3.59
C GLY A 182 1.12 -11.70 5.07
N ASP A 183 1.59 -10.49 5.39
CA ASP A 183 1.37 -9.91 6.72
C ASP A 183 -0.12 -9.82 7.03
N ARG A 184 -0.47 -9.99 8.31
CA ARG A 184 -1.85 -9.72 8.76
C ARG A 184 -2.17 -8.24 8.58
N ALA A 185 -3.32 -7.96 7.98
CA ALA A 185 -3.72 -6.60 7.62
C ALA A 185 -3.84 -5.66 8.83
N ASP A 186 -4.34 -6.15 9.97
CA ASP A 186 -4.42 -5.39 11.23
C ASP A 186 -3.03 -4.92 11.71
N THR A 187 -2.04 -5.78 11.58
CA THR A 187 -0.66 -5.56 12.03
C THR A 187 0.07 -4.64 11.06
N ALA A 188 -0.02 -4.90 9.75
CA ALA A 188 0.61 -4.09 8.71
C ALA A 188 0.12 -2.63 8.73
N THR A 189 -1.17 -2.44 9.04
CA THR A 189 -1.82 -1.11 9.04
C THR A 189 -1.88 -0.45 10.42
N ALA A 190 -1.34 -1.08 11.46
CA ALA A 190 -1.38 -0.55 12.82
C ALA A 190 -0.75 0.85 12.91
N GLY A 191 -1.48 1.78 13.54
CA GLY A 191 -1.07 3.17 13.74
C GLY A 191 -1.17 4.07 12.50
N LEU A 192 -1.64 3.55 11.36
CA LEU A 192 -1.99 4.40 10.22
C LEU A 192 -3.32 5.12 10.49
N VAL A 193 -3.44 6.34 9.95
CA VAL A 193 -4.68 7.12 9.95
C VAL A 193 -5.10 7.30 8.50
N ALA A 194 -6.19 6.65 8.11
CA ALA A 194 -6.69 6.63 6.74
C ALA A 194 -8.19 6.34 6.72
N ASP A 195 -8.88 6.87 5.70
CA ASP A 195 -10.23 6.45 5.32
C ASP A 195 -10.19 5.31 4.28
N VAL A 196 -9.14 5.27 3.45
CA VAL A 196 -8.83 4.20 2.49
C VAL A 196 -7.33 3.96 2.45
N ILE A 197 -6.90 2.72 2.25
CA ILE A 197 -5.49 2.37 2.03
C ILE A 197 -5.34 1.81 0.62
N LEU A 198 -4.50 2.41 -0.22
CA LEU A 198 -4.11 1.81 -1.50
C LEU A 198 -2.96 0.83 -1.28
N GLN A 199 -2.96 -0.27 -2.03
CA GLN A 199 -1.93 -1.31 -1.94
C GLN A 199 -1.47 -1.78 -3.31
N THR A 200 -0.15 -1.92 -3.49
CA THR A 200 0.46 -2.65 -4.61
C THR A 200 1.78 -3.28 -4.19
N CYS A 201 2.27 -4.27 -4.93
CA CYS A 201 3.61 -4.82 -4.73
C CYS A 201 4.68 -3.96 -5.43
N TYR A 202 5.89 -3.92 -4.88
CA TYR A 202 7.05 -3.47 -5.64
C TYR A 202 7.40 -4.48 -6.75
N TRP A 203 8.16 -4.06 -7.75
CA TRP A 203 8.70 -4.95 -8.77
C TRP A 203 9.61 -5.99 -8.10
N GLY A 204 9.25 -7.28 -8.21
CA GLY A 204 9.91 -8.38 -7.49
C GLY A 204 9.04 -9.09 -6.45
N GLY A 205 7.87 -8.53 -6.11
CA GLY A 205 6.81 -9.18 -5.32
C GLY A 205 6.78 -8.80 -3.84
N ASP A 206 7.94 -8.79 -3.18
CA ASP A 206 8.10 -8.39 -1.77
C ASP A 206 9.24 -7.37 -1.67
N PRO A 207 9.05 -6.17 -1.09
CA PRO A 207 7.92 -5.71 -0.27
C PRO A 207 6.66 -5.27 -1.04
N LEU A 208 5.60 -4.91 -0.30
CA LEU A 208 4.44 -4.16 -0.80
C LEU A 208 4.41 -2.73 -0.26
N ARG A 209 3.78 -1.82 -0.99
CA ARG A 209 3.59 -0.42 -0.63
C ARG A 209 2.14 -0.19 -0.23
N LEU A 210 1.95 0.45 0.91
CA LEU A 210 0.67 0.96 1.42
C LEU A 210 0.68 2.49 1.32
N VAL A 211 -0.38 3.07 0.79
CA VAL A 211 -0.58 4.53 0.72
C VAL A 211 -1.85 4.89 1.46
N THR A 212 -1.75 5.81 2.41
CA THR A 212 -2.89 6.25 3.24
C THR A 212 -3.62 7.41 2.56
N LEU A 213 -4.93 7.26 2.42
CA LEU A 213 -5.82 8.27 1.86
C LEU A 213 -6.78 8.77 2.94
N VAL A 214 -7.03 10.08 2.97
CA VAL A 214 -8.10 10.69 3.79
C VAL A 214 -9.04 11.47 2.90
N THR A 215 -10.31 11.50 3.26
CA THR A 215 -11.37 12.19 2.52
C THR A 215 -11.03 13.67 2.42
N HIS A 216 -10.99 14.19 1.20
CA HIS A 216 -10.73 15.60 0.95
C HIS A 216 -12.07 16.35 0.90
N SER A 217 -12.31 17.19 1.90
CA SER A 217 -13.47 18.08 1.92
C SER A 217 -13.07 19.41 1.30
N SER A 218 -13.55 19.68 0.09
CA SER A 218 -13.36 20.96 -0.62
C SER A 218 -14.00 22.14 0.10
#